data_AF-A0A6N7XUT4-F1
#
_entry.id   AF-A0A6N7XUT4-F1
#
_cell.length_a   1.000
_cell.length_b   1.000
_cell.length_c   1.000
_cell.angle_alpha   90.00
_cell.angle_beta   90.00
_cell.angle_gamma   90.00
#
_symmetry.space_group_name_H-M   'P 1'
#
loop_
_entity.id
_entity.type
_entity.pdbx_description
1 polymer ?
#
loop_
_entity_poly.entity_id
_entity_poly.type
_entity_poly.pdbx_seq_one_letter_code
_entity_poly.pdbx_strand_id
1 'polypeptide(L)'
;MAKKILKNLFIYIFSLICILPMMIMIVYSFKGIDGNFSFVQYGRALFQREDFFIGFWNSIMYTFVIIGINIPLSLLSAYGFSRFKFKTKGILYCLYIILMLMPFQATIVAQYLTLKALKIIDKPMAVMIPNIFSTFGTILMAQHMRGINKEILDAGRIDGFGEFRLFLQIVLPVCKSLVYALTVLIFVNYWSMVEQPLVFIKDTADMPLSVTLNASKRFRDIGFACGTLFSILPILLYQFSYDDLVNGISIKGGVKVESLDNREEQGKNKKIISKIIVVFMISMGIFTLFTQKISYMMTPNVEVAQVKSGDLKSNPSDSRSKSLGYYTNIVPNSCIHQEGSDSVIYAIMKEKSKSQRDEVVKIVVTVIESNGIEAAIQGGFSSDTQIIERTTKPLIDGMIVRVSDNRGAIHGE
;
A
#
# COMPACT_ATOMS: atom_id res chain seq x y z
N MET A 1 -34.29 28.56 -23.61
CA MET A 1 -32.85 28.61 -23.95
C MET A 1 -31.98 28.95 -22.72
N ALA A 2 -32.27 30.03 -21.98
CA ALA A 2 -31.54 30.44 -20.77
C ALA A 2 -31.40 29.36 -19.68
N LYS A 3 -32.47 28.60 -19.36
CA LYS A 3 -32.40 27.49 -18.37
C LYS A 3 -31.42 26.37 -18.77
N LYS A 4 -31.27 26.10 -20.08
CA LYS A 4 -30.33 25.08 -20.59
C LYS A 4 -28.89 25.58 -20.52
N ILE A 5 -28.67 26.85 -20.83
CA ILE A 5 -27.36 27.52 -20.70
C ILE A 5 -26.93 27.57 -19.22
N LEU A 6 -27.84 27.97 -18.32
CA LEU A 6 -27.58 28.00 -16.87
C LEU A 6 -27.25 26.61 -16.31
N LYS A 7 -28.00 25.58 -16.71
CA LYS A 7 -27.71 24.19 -16.32
C LYS A 7 -26.33 23.73 -16.82
N ASN A 8 -26.00 24.01 -18.08
CA ASN A 8 -24.72 23.62 -18.64
C ASN A 8 -23.57 24.37 -17.95
N LEU A 9 -23.71 25.68 -17.71
CA LEU A 9 -22.74 26.47 -16.98
C LEU A 9 -22.50 25.92 -15.57
N PHE A 10 -23.57 25.58 -14.86
CA PHE A 10 -23.47 24.96 -13.53
C PHE A 10 -22.71 23.63 -13.58
N ILE A 11 -23.00 22.77 -14.57
CA ILE A 11 -22.30 21.49 -14.74
C ILE A 11 -20.81 21.71 -15.05
N TYR A 12 -20.45 22.69 -15.89
CA TYR A 12 -19.06 22.97 -16.20
C TYR A 12 -18.29 23.53 -15.00
N ILE A 13 -18.89 24.45 -14.23
CA ILE A 13 -18.28 24.99 -13.01
C ILE A 13 -18.09 23.87 -11.98
N PHE A 14 -19.11 23.05 -11.77
CA PHE A 14 -19.04 21.93 -10.85
C PHE A 14 -17.97 20.90 -11.26
N SER A 15 -17.90 20.57 -12.55
CA SER A 15 -16.85 19.71 -13.12
C SER A 15 -15.45 20.28 -12.90
N LEU A 16 -15.26 21.58 -13.13
CA LEU A 16 -13.98 22.26 -12.91
C LEU A 16 -13.55 22.19 -11.44
N ILE A 17 -14.47 22.41 -10.52
CA ILE A 17 -14.23 22.30 -9.06
C ILE A 17 -13.80 20.89 -8.67
N CYS A 18 -14.44 19.86 -9.24
CA CYS A 18 -14.06 18.46 -8.97
C CYS A 18 -12.68 18.08 -9.54
N ILE A 19 -12.29 18.66 -10.68
CA ILE A 19 -11.01 18.37 -11.34
C ILE A 19 -9.85 19.14 -10.70
N LEU A 20 -10.13 20.28 -10.08
CA LEU A 20 -9.11 21.18 -9.53
C LEU A 20 -8.14 20.52 -8.54
N PRO A 21 -8.57 19.71 -7.55
CA PRO A 21 -7.64 19.02 -6.64
C PRO A 21 -6.67 18.08 -7.37
N MET A 22 -7.16 17.40 -8.41
CA MET A 22 -6.34 16.50 -9.21
C MET A 22 -5.31 17.28 -10.04
N MET A 23 -5.72 18.41 -10.63
CA MET A 23 -4.81 19.32 -11.34
C MET A 23 -3.73 19.88 -10.41
N ILE A 24 -4.10 20.29 -9.20
CA ILE A 24 -3.16 20.72 -8.17
C ILE A 24 -2.16 19.59 -7.89
N MET A 25 -2.63 18.37 -7.61
CA MET A 25 -1.75 17.24 -7.32
C MET A 25 -0.72 16.99 -8.44
N ILE A 26 -1.18 17.02 -9.70
CA ILE A 26 -0.30 16.83 -10.86
C ILE A 26 0.69 17.99 -10.97
N VAL A 27 0.27 19.25 -10.82
CA VAL A 27 1.19 20.40 -10.90
C VAL A 27 2.25 20.36 -9.79
N TYR A 28 1.86 20.07 -8.55
CA TYR A 28 2.79 19.98 -7.43
C TYR A 28 3.73 18.77 -7.52
N SER A 29 3.35 17.72 -8.25
CA SER A 29 4.24 16.59 -8.53
C SER A 29 5.46 16.98 -9.37
N PHE A 30 5.35 18.04 -10.17
CA PHE A 30 6.43 18.58 -10.99
C PHE A 30 7.16 19.75 -10.34
N LYS A 31 6.81 20.16 -9.11
CA LYS A 31 7.55 21.22 -8.41
C LYS A 31 8.74 20.63 -7.65
N GLY A 32 9.94 21.14 -7.91
CA GLY A 32 11.11 20.89 -7.08
C GLY A 32 11.02 21.58 -5.73
N ILE A 33 11.96 21.27 -4.83
CA ILE A 33 12.06 21.89 -3.49
C ILE A 33 12.18 23.42 -3.62
N ASP A 34 12.85 23.89 -4.67
CA ASP A 34 13.07 25.32 -4.96
C ASP A 34 11.86 25.99 -5.66
N GLY A 35 10.75 25.27 -5.86
CA GLY A 35 9.55 25.76 -6.54
C GLY A 35 9.61 25.73 -8.07
N ASN A 36 10.78 25.45 -8.67
CA ASN A 36 10.97 25.30 -10.11
C ASN A 36 10.40 23.98 -10.66
N PHE A 37 10.12 23.94 -11.96
CA PHE A 37 9.69 22.70 -12.63
C PHE A 37 10.84 21.68 -12.60
N SER A 38 10.60 20.51 -12.00
CA SER A 38 11.60 19.49 -11.76
C SER A 38 10.99 18.09 -11.74
N PHE A 39 11.68 17.13 -12.37
CA PHE A 39 11.34 15.71 -12.34
C PHE A 39 11.98 14.96 -11.17
N VAL A 40 12.64 15.69 -10.26
CA VAL A 40 13.36 15.09 -9.13
C VAL A 40 12.44 14.26 -8.24
N GLN A 41 11.18 14.68 -8.01
CA GLN A 41 10.24 13.87 -7.21
C GLN A 41 9.97 12.50 -7.83
N TYR A 42 9.74 12.43 -9.14
CA TYR A 42 9.54 11.18 -9.87
C TYR A 42 10.80 10.31 -9.88
N GLY A 43 11.98 10.92 -10.10
CA GLY A 43 13.26 10.20 -10.04
C GLY A 43 13.53 9.60 -8.65
N ARG A 44 13.26 10.36 -7.59
CA ARG A 44 13.39 9.86 -6.20
C ARG A 44 12.39 8.75 -5.89
N ALA A 45 11.13 8.92 -6.30
CA ALA A 45 10.09 7.92 -6.09
C ALA A 45 10.41 6.60 -6.81
N LEU A 46 10.80 6.67 -8.09
CA LEU A 46 11.02 5.48 -8.92
C LEU A 46 12.39 4.83 -8.72
N PHE A 47 13.44 5.56 -8.37
CA PHE A 47 14.80 4.98 -8.32
C PHE A 47 15.42 4.93 -6.92
N GLN A 48 14.90 5.66 -5.95
CA GLN A 48 15.54 5.80 -4.63
C GLN A 48 14.69 5.29 -3.46
N ARG A 49 13.43 4.90 -3.71
CA ARG A 49 12.49 4.50 -2.65
C ARG A 49 11.92 3.11 -2.91
N GLU A 50 12.57 2.09 -2.36
CA GLU A 50 12.06 0.71 -2.41
C GLU A 50 10.71 0.57 -1.69
N ASP A 51 10.52 1.29 -0.58
CA ASP A 51 9.29 1.21 0.23
C ASP A 51 8.04 1.60 -0.56
N PHE A 52 8.19 2.45 -1.59
CA PHE A 52 7.09 2.78 -2.51
C PHE A 52 6.59 1.55 -3.26
N PHE A 53 7.51 0.76 -3.82
CA PHE A 53 7.16 -0.42 -4.61
C PHE A 53 6.66 -1.56 -3.72
N ILE A 54 7.24 -1.74 -2.53
CA ILE A 54 6.74 -2.71 -1.54
C ILE A 54 5.27 -2.40 -1.22
N GLY A 55 4.96 -1.15 -0.86
CA GLY A 55 3.59 -0.73 -0.61
C GLY A 55 2.68 -0.88 -1.84
N PHE A 56 3.19 -0.56 -3.03
CA PHE A 56 2.43 -0.65 -4.29
C PHE A 56 2.00 -2.09 -4.59
N TRP A 57 2.94 -3.03 -4.48
CA TRP A 57 2.66 -4.45 -4.72
C TRP A 57 1.78 -5.04 -3.62
N ASN A 58 1.92 -4.62 -2.37
CA ASN A 58 0.99 -4.96 -1.29
C ASN A 58 -0.43 -4.49 -1.61
N SER A 59 -0.60 -3.23 -2.04
CA SER A 59 -1.90 -2.69 -2.46
C SER A 59 -2.54 -3.49 -3.60
N ILE A 60 -1.74 -3.88 -4.61
CA ILE A 60 -2.22 -4.73 -5.71
C ILE A 60 -2.65 -6.09 -5.19
N MET A 61 -1.79 -6.74 -4.41
CA MET A 61 -2.02 -8.09 -3.90
C MET A 61 -3.29 -8.12 -3.04
N TYR A 62 -3.46 -7.15 -2.15
CA TYR A 62 -4.62 -7.07 -1.25
C TYR A 62 -5.89 -6.85 -2.07
N THR A 63 -5.89 -5.84 -2.94
CA THR A 63 -7.05 -5.48 -3.75
C THR A 63 -7.47 -6.63 -4.67
N PHE A 64 -6.51 -7.27 -5.34
CA PHE A 64 -6.78 -8.36 -6.28
C PHE A 64 -7.32 -9.62 -5.59
N VAL A 65 -6.71 -10.04 -4.48
CA VAL A 65 -7.16 -11.21 -3.71
C VAL A 65 -8.56 -10.97 -3.16
N ILE A 66 -8.81 -9.79 -2.58
CA ILE A 66 -10.12 -9.44 -2.04
C ILE A 66 -11.17 -9.49 -3.15
N ILE A 67 -10.98 -8.78 -4.26
CA ILE A 67 -11.96 -8.72 -5.37
C ILE A 67 -12.18 -10.09 -6.00
N GLY A 68 -11.10 -10.85 -6.22
CA GLY A 68 -11.13 -12.16 -6.87
C GLY A 68 -12.01 -13.17 -6.15
N ILE A 69 -12.13 -13.07 -4.81
CA ILE A 69 -12.99 -13.95 -4.02
C ILE A 69 -14.34 -13.28 -3.74
N ASN A 70 -14.33 -11.96 -3.50
CA ASN A 70 -15.52 -11.19 -3.13
C ASN A 70 -16.60 -11.19 -4.22
N ILE A 71 -16.22 -11.02 -5.49
CA ILE A 71 -17.18 -10.97 -6.60
C ILE A 71 -17.89 -12.31 -6.82
N PRO A 72 -17.18 -13.46 -6.93
CA PRO A 72 -17.83 -14.75 -7.03
C PRO A 72 -18.76 -15.05 -5.85
N LEU A 73 -18.34 -14.75 -4.62
CA LEU A 73 -19.18 -14.94 -3.43
C LEU A 73 -20.42 -14.05 -3.46
N SER A 74 -20.26 -12.79 -3.85
CA SER A 74 -21.37 -11.84 -3.97
C SER A 74 -22.37 -12.26 -5.04
N LEU A 75 -21.89 -12.75 -6.20
CA LEU A 75 -22.72 -13.29 -7.27
C LEU A 75 -23.52 -14.51 -6.82
N LEU A 76 -22.87 -15.46 -6.15
CA LEU A 76 -23.52 -16.69 -5.69
C LEU A 76 -24.55 -16.41 -4.60
N SER A 77 -24.20 -15.55 -3.64
CA SER A 77 -25.10 -15.10 -2.57
C SER A 77 -26.29 -14.33 -3.14
N ALA A 78 -26.06 -13.42 -4.10
CA ALA A 78 -27.10 -12.67 -4.78
C ALA A 78 -28.05 -13.57 -5.60
N TYR A 79 -27.53 -14.61 -6.24
CA TYR A 79 -28.34 -15.61 -6.92
C TYR A 79 -29.25 -16.36 -5.93
N GLY A 80 -28.68 -16.77 -4.79
CA GLY A 80 -29.40 -17.30 -3.63
C GLY A 80 -30.57 -16.41 -3.19
N PHE A 81 -30.27 -15.15 -2.89
CA PHE A 81 -31.25 -14.16 -2.43
C PHE A 81 -32.24 -13.72 -3.51
N SER A 82 -31.93 -13.80 -4.80
CA SER A 82 -32.87 -13.40 -5.85
C SER A 82 -33.80 -14.54 -6.25
N ARG A 83 -33.31 -15.79 -6.37
CA ARG A 83 -34.05 -16.90 -6.98
C ARG A 83 -34.63 -17.90 -6.00
N PHE A 84 -33.92 -18.25 -4.93
CA PHE A 84 -34.43 -19.23 -3.99
C PHE A 84 -35.45 -18.60 -3.05
N LYS A 85 -36.52 -19.35 -2.77
CA LYS A 85 -37.54 -19.03 -1.77
C LYS A 85 -37.26 -19.92 -0.56
N PHE A 86 -36.79 -19.34 0.53
CA PHE A 86 -36.60 -20.02 1.81
C PHE A 86 -37.27 -19.22 2.92
N LYS A 87 -37.79 -19.92 3.96
CA LYS A 87 -38.62 -19.31 5.01
C LYS A 87 -37.91 -18.16 5.75
N THR A 88 -36.59 -18.24 5.93
CA THR A 88 -35.77 -17.27 6.67
C THR A 88 -35.17 -16.16 5.79
N LYS A 89 -35.56 -16.07 4.51
CA LYS A 89 -35.00 -15.12 3.54
C LYS A 89 -35.13 -13.66 3.95
N GLY A 90 -36.30 -13.26 4.45
CA GLY A 90 -36.53 -11.89 4.91
C GLY A 90 -35.60 -11.49 6.05
N ILE A 91 -35.40 -12.40 7.02
CA ILE A 91 -34.53 -12.18 8.18
C ILE A 91 -33.08 -12.06 7.75
N LEU A 92 -32.58 -12.98 6.92
CA LEU A 92 -31.21 -12.94 6.43
C LEU A 92 -30.95 -11.70 5.56
N TYR A 93 -31.89 -11.34 4.70
CA TYR A 93 -31.77 -10.12 3.88
C TYR A 93 -31.79 -8.84 4.73
N CYS A 94 -32.63 -8.78 5.77
CA CYS A 94 -32.66 -7.69 6.75
C CYS A 94 -31.32 -7.58 7.50
N LEU A 95 -30.77 -8.71 7.95
CA LEU A 95 -29.45 -8.76 8.60
C LEU A 95 -28.35 -8.19 7.70
N TYR A 96 -28.34 -8.56 6.42
CA TYR A 96 -27.39 -8.01 5.44
C TYR A 96 -27.50 -6.48 5.30
N ILE A 97 -28.72 -5.94 5.32
CA ILE A 97 -28.95 -4.49 5.28
C ILE A 97 -28.40 -3.84 6.56
N ILE A 98 -28.71 -4.37 7.74
CA ILE A 98 -28.22 -3.83 9.02
C ILE A 98 -26.68 -3.80 9.03
N LEU A 99 -26.05 -4.89 8.59
CA LEU A 99 -24.58 -4.98 8.50
C LEU A 99 -23.99 -3.99 7.48
N MET A 100 -24.68 -3.75 6.35
CA MET A 100 -24.26 -2.76 5.36
C MET A 100 -24.38 -1.32 5.88
N LEU A 101 -25.37 -1.04 6.74
CA LEU A 101 -25.58 0.29 7.33
C LEU A 101 -24.62 0.59 8.49
N MET A 102 -24.00 -0.44 9.06
CA MET A 102 -23.06 -0.27 10.17
C MET A 102 -21.76 0.36 9.66
N PRO A 103 -21.32 1.49 10.25
CA PRO A 103 -20.07 2.11 9.86
C PRO A 103 -18.90 1.23 10.28
N PHE A 104 -17.87 1.18 9.43
CA PHE A 104 -16.67 0.40 9.70
C PHE A 104 -16.07 0.73 11.09
N GLN A 105 -16.08 2.01 11.46
CA GLN A 105 -15.55 2.54 12.72
C GLN A 105 -16.24 1.95 13.96
N ALA A 106 -17.52 1.57 13.88
CA ALA A 106 -18.21 0.91 14.99
C ALA A 106 -17.78 -0.55 15.15
N THR A 107 -17.39 -1.21 14.05
CA THR A 107 -17.02 -2.64 14.05
C THR A 107 -15.54 -2.90 14.31
N ILE A 108 -14.68 -1.89 14.17
CA ILE A 108 -13.22 -2.08 14.12
C ILE A 108 -12.66 -2.73 15.40
N VAL A 109 -13.18 -2.38 16.58
CA VAL A 109 -12.75 -2.95 17.86
C VAL A 109 -13.11 -4.44 17.93
N ALA A 110 -14.35 -4.78 17.57
CA ALA A 110 -14.81 -6.16 17.54
C ALA A 110 -14.03 -7.00 16.52
N GLN A 111 -13.77 -6.44 15.33
CA GLN A 111 -12.92 -7.08 14.32
C GLN A 111 -11.51 -7.31 14.86
N TYR A 112 -10.88 -6.30 15.46
CA TYR A 112 -9.55 -6.41 16.03
C TYR A 112 -9.45 -7.51 17.09
N LEU A 113 -10.39 -7.54 18.03
CA LEU A 113 -10.43 -8.57 19.09
C LEU A 113 -10.61 -9.97 18.49
N THR A 114 -11.45 -10.12 17.46
CA THR A 114 -11.67 -11.38 16.76
C THR A 114 -10.40 -11.84 16.03
N LEU A 115 -9.74 -10.95 15.28
CA LEU A 115 -8.50 -11.24 14.56
C LEU A 115 -7.34 -11.56 15.52
N LYS A 116 -7.31 -10.89 16.67
CA LYS A 116 -6.36 -11.18 17.76
C LYS A 116 -6.60 -12.57 18.35
N ALA A 117 -7.86 -12.94 18.61
CA ALA A 117 -8.23 -14.27 19.09
C ALA A 117 -7.86 -15.36 18.06
N LEU A 118 -8.02 -15.08 16.77
CA LEU A 118 -7.62 -15.96 15.66
C LEU A 118 -6.10 -15.99 15.39
N LYS A 119 -5.28 -15.20 16.11
CA LYS A 119 -3.82 -15.10 15.94
C LYS A 119 -3.37 -14.77 14.50
N ILE A 120 -4.21 -14.07 13.75
CA ILE A 120 -3.91 -13.61 12.38
C ILE A 120 -3.58 -12.13 12.31
N ILE A 121 -3.61 -11.43 13.45
CA ILE A 121 -3.18 -10.04 13.56
C ILE A 121 -1.72 -9.86 13.14
N ASP A 122 -1.37 -8.68 12.62
CA ASP A 122 -0.05 -8.39 12.06
C ASP A 122 0.35 -9.28 10.86
N LYS A 123 -0.65 -9.74 10.10
CA LYS A 123 -0.45 -10.44 8.83
C LYS A 123 -1.35 -9.84 7.75
N PRO A 124 -0.98 -9.96 6.46
CA PRO A 124 -1.83 -9.55 5.33
C PRO A 124 -3.26 -10.13 5.39
N MET A 125 -3.39 -11.37 5.88
CA MET A 125 -4.68 -12.05 6.04
C MET A 125 -5.65 -11.33 6.98
N ALA A 126 -5.16 -10.56 7.96
CA ALA A 126 -5.99 -9.78 8.88
C ALA A 126 -6.85 -8.76 8.13
N VAL A 127 -6.35 -8.26 7.01
CA VAL A 127 -7.03 -7.28 6.17
C VAL A 127 -7.87 -7.98 5.09
N MET A 128 -7.36 -9.06 4.49
CA MET A 128 -8.06 -9.73 3.39
C MET A 128 -9.33 -10.45 3.85
N ILE A 129 -9.24 -11.26 4.91
CA ILE A 129 -10.33 -12.16 5.33
C ILE A 129 -11.64 -11.41 5.62
N PRO A 130 -11.64 -10.31 6.39
CA PRO A 130 -12.87 -9.56 6.64
C PRO A 130 -13.49 -8.97 5.38
N ASN A 131 -12.66 -8.53 4.43
CA ASN A 131 -13.10 -7.84 3.22
C ASN A 131 -13.56 -8.76 2.09
N ILE A 132 -13.21 -10.05 2.14
CA ILE A 132 -13.68 -11.02 1.15
C ILE A 132 -15.21 -11.16 1.17
N PHE A 133 -15.86 -10.82 2.28
CA PHE A 133 -17.32 -10.80 2.39
C PHE A 133 -17.87 -9.38 2.25
N SER A 134 -18.38 -9.01 1.07
CA SER A 134 -19.06 -7.72 0.85
C SER A 134 -20.58 -7.86 0.93
N THR A 135 -21.17 -7.14 1.88
CA THR A 135 -22.62 -6.95 1.98
C THR A 135 -23.14 -6.08 0.83
N PHE A 136 -22.41 -5.02 0.49
CA PHE A 136 -22.76 -4.09 -0.58
C PHE A 136 -22.86 -4.77 -1.95
N GLY A 137 -21.83 -5.53 -2.35
CA GLY A 137 -21.80 -6.23 -3.63
C GLY A 137 -22.94 -7.25 -3.77
N THR A 138 -23.22 -7.99 -2.69
CA THR A 138 -24.32 -8.96 -2.63
C THR A 138 -25.67 -8.28 -2.84
N ILE A 139 -25.96 -7.18 -2.13
CA ILE A 139 -27.26 -6.49 -2.20
C ILE A 139 -27.48 -5.87 -3.58
N LEU A 140 -26.48 -5.16 -4.12
CA LEU A 140 -26.57 -4.51 -5.42
C LEU A 140 -26.84 -5.54 -6.53
N MET A 141 -26.08 -6.63 -6.52
CA MET A 141 -26.25 -7.71 -7.50
C MET A 141 -27.60 -8.41 -7.32
N ALA A 142 -28.06 -8.63 -6.08
CA ALA A 142 -29.36 -9.24 -5.82
C ALA A 142 -30.54 -8.36 -6.28
N GLN A 143 -30.38 -7.02 -6.24
CA GLN A 143 -31.38 -6.08 -6.74
C GLN A 143 -31.45 -6.14 -8.27
N HIS A 144 -30.30 -6.17 -8.95
CA HIS A 144 -30.25 -6.28 -10.40
C HIS A 144 -30.78 -7.63 -10.90
N MET A 145 -30.36 -8.73 -10.28
CA MET A 145 -30.83 -10.07 -10.62
C MET A 145 -32.34 -10.23 -10.44
N ARG A 146 -32.97 -9.48 -9.52
CA ARG A 146 -34.44 -9.46 -9.37
C ARG A 146 -35.18 -8.85 -10.56
N GLY A 147 -34.53 -7.98 -11.32
CA GLY A 147 -35.09 -7.37 -12.53
C GLY A 147 -35.14 -8.30 -13.74
N ILE A 148 -34.43 -9.44 -13.70
CA ILE A 148 -34.43 -10.41 -14.80
C ILE A 148 -35.74 -11.22 -14.79
N ASN A 149 -36.47 -11.18 -15.91
CA ASN A 149 -37.74 -11.87 -16.12
C ASN A 149 -37.63 -13.37 -15.77
N LYS A 150 -38.59 -13.84 -14.97
CA LYS A 150 -38.63 -15.25 -14.54
C LYS A 150 -38.92 -16.20 -15.70
N GLU A 151 -39.70 -15.76 -16.68
CA GLU A 151 -40.08 -16.55 -17.85
C GLU A 151 -38.87 -17.07 -18.65
N ILE A 152 -37.80 -16.26 -18.77
CA ILE A 152 -36.56 -16.66 -19.45
C ILE A 152 -35.90 -17.84 -18.71
N LEU A 153 -35.95 -17.82 -17.38
CA LEU A 153 -35.36 -18.87 -16.56
C LEU A 153 -36.24 -20.12 -16.54
N ASP A 154 -37.57 -19.95 -16.52
CA ASP A 154 -38.51 -21.07 -16.57
C ASP A 154 -38.45 -21.80 -17.93
N ALA A 155 -38.25 -21.07 -19.04
CA ALA A 155 -37.95 -21.66 -20.34
C ALA A 155 -36.67 -22.51 -20.30
N GLY A 156 -35.58 -21.99 -19.72
CA GLY A 156 -34.34 -22.75 -19.56
C GLY A 156 -34.49 -24.01 -18.69
N ARG A 157 -35.38 -23.98 -17.69
CA ARG A 157 -35.70 -25.18 -16.89
C ARG A 157 -36.47 -26.23 -17.69
N ILE A 158 -37.39 -25.79 -18.57
CA ILE A 158 -38.10 -26.68 -19.50
C ILE A 158 -37.11 -27.35 -20.45
N ASP A 159 -36.07 -26.62 -20.89
CA ASP A 159 -34.97 -27.15 -21.72
C ASP A 159 -33.99 -28.08 -20.96
N GLY A 160 -34.27 -28.39 -19.68
CA GLY A 160 -33.47 -29.30 -18.86
C GLY A 160 -32.21 -28.68 -18.27
N PHE A 161 -32.06 -27.35 -18.26
CA PHE A 161 -30.94 -26.71 -17.57
C PHE A 161 -31.09 -26.78 -16.05
N GLY A 162 -30.09 -27.37 -15.39
CA GLY A 162 -29.96 -27.28 -13.93
C GLY A 162 -29.62 -25.87 -13.46
N GLU A 163 -29.92 -25.55 -12.19
CA GLU A 163 -29.76 -24.20 -11.61
C GLU A 163 -28.35 -23.61 -11.76
N PHE A 164 -27.30 -24.43 -11.62
CA PHE A 164 -25.93 -23.96 -11.79
C PHE A 164 -25.60 -23.61 -13.25
N ARG A 165 -26.13 -24.39 -14.21
CA ARG A 165 -25.96 -24.10 -15.64
C ARG A 165 -26.76 -22.86 -16.04
N LEU A 166 -27.97 -22.70 -15.50
CA LEU A 166 -28.81 -21.53 -15.68
C LEU A 166 -28.15 -20.25 -15.16
N PHE A 167 -27.51 -20.34 -13.99
CA PHE A 167 -26.69 -19.25 -13.44
C PHE A 167 -25.54 -18.86 -14.39
N LEU A 168 -24.73 -19.83 -14.83
CA LEU A 168 -23.55 -19.56 -15.66
C LEU A 168 -23.88 -19.11 -17.09
N GLN A 169 -24.91 -19.68 -17.71
CA GLN A 169 -25.20 -19.45 -19.12
C GLN A 169 -26.21 -18.33 -19.38
N ILE A 170 -27.12 -18.06 -18.44
CA ILE A 170 -28.18 -17.07 -18.64
C ILE A 170 -27.96 -15.87 -17.72
N VAL A 171 -27.85 -16.09 -16.42
CA VAL A 171 -27.83 -14.98 -15.45
C VAL A 171 -26.50 -14.23 -15.47
N LEU A 172 -25.38 -14.94 -15.47
CA LEU A 172 -24.04 -14.34 -15.43
C LEU A 172 -23.75 -13.44 -16.65
N PRO A 173 -24.07 -13.82 -17.90
CA PRO A 173 -23.88 -12.95 -19.07
C PRO A 173 -24.76 -11.69 -19.03
N VAL A 174 -25.99 -11.80 -18.52
CA VAL A 174 -26.89 -10.66 -18.37
C VAL A 174 -26.36 -9.68 -17.30
N CYS A 175 -25.78 -10.20 -16.22
CA CYS A 175 -25.19 -9.38 -15.16
C CYS A 175 -23.78 -8.86 -15.49
N LYS A 176 -23.19 -9.19 -16.65
CA LYS A 176 -21.78 -8.91 -16.99
C LYS A 176 -21.41 -7.43 -16.83
N SER A 177 -22.23 -6.51 -17.35
CA SER A 177 -21.96 -5.07 -17.23
C SER A 177 -22.01 -4.61 -15.77
N LEU A 178 -22.94 -5.13 -14.97
CA LEU A 178 -22.97 -4.81 -13.54
C LEU A 178 -21.77 -5.41 -12.79
N VAL A 179 -21.30 -6.59 -13.17
CA VAL A 179 -20.08 -7.19 -12.58
C VAL A 179 -18.88 -6.27 -12.80
N TYR A 180 -18.68 -5.74 -14.01
CA TYR A 180 -17.58 -4.79 -14.27
C TYR A 180 -17.74 -3.49 -13.48
N ALA A 181 -18.95 -2.92 -13.45
CA ALA A 181 -19.23 -1.72 -12.68
C ALA A 181 -18.94 -1.92 -11.17
N LEU A 182 -19.40 -3.05 -10.61
CA LEU A 182 -19.15 -3.42 -9.23
C LEU A 182 -17.66 -3.66 -8.97
N THR A 183 -16.95 -4.29 -9.91
CA THR A 183 -15.51 -4.53 -9.82
C THR A 183 -14.74 -3.23 -9.63
N VAL A 184 -15.01 -2.22 -10.47
CA VAL A 184 -14.34 -0.92 -10.37
C VAL A 184 -14.71 -0.20 -9.07
N LEU A 185 -15.98 -0.23 -8.68
CA LEU A 185 -16.43 0.44 -7.47
C LEU A 185 -15.81 -0.16 -6.20
N ILE A 186 -15.69 -1.48 -6.15
CA ILE A 186 -15.02 -2.20 -5.07
C ILE A 186 -13.50 -1.99 -5.15
N PHE A 187 -12.92 -1.98 -6.35
CA PHE A 187 -11.50 -1.72 -6.56
C PHE A 187 -11.08 -0.38 -5.98
N VAL A 188 -11.77 0.70 -6.30
CA VAL A 188 -11.41 2.04 -5.80
C VAL A 188 -11.46 2.10 -4.27
N ASN A 189 -12.43 1.41 -3.65
CA ASN A 189 -12.55 1.31 -2.19
C ASN A 189 -11.34 0.61 -1.56
N TYR A 190 -11.00 -0.60 -2.01
CA TYR A 190 -9.89 -1.36 -1.41
C TYR A 190 -8.51 -0.82 -1.80
N TRP A 191 -8.38 -0.27 -3.01
CA TRP A 191 -7.17 0.42 -3.43
C TRP A 191 -6.84 1.61 -2.53
N SER A 192 -7.86 2.36 -2.12
CA SER A 192 -7.71 3.58 -1.31
C SER A 192 -7.84 3.33 0.19
N MET A 193 -7.81 2.07 0.63
CA MET A 193 -8.08 1.70 2.01
C MET A 193 -6.90 2.06 2.93
N VAL A 194 -7.16 2.88 3.96
CA VAL A 194 -6.13 3.34 4.91
C VAL A 194 -6.42 2.88 6.33
N GLU A 195 -7.65 3.08 6.81
CA GLU A 195 -7.99 2.88 8.23
C GLU A 195 -7.78 1.44 8.71
N GLN A 196 -8.23 0.46 7.93
CA GLN A 196 -8.21 -0.94 8.37
C GLN A 196 -6.79 -1.53 8.44
N PRO A 197 -5.92 -1.42 7.42
CA PRO A 197 -4.55 -1.90 7.53
C PRO A 197 -3.76 -1.19 8.62
N LEU A 198 -4.00 0.11 8.84
CA LEU A 198 -3.31 0.89 9.88
C LEU A 198 -3.57 0.35 11.29
N VAL A 199 -4.72 -0.27 11.53
CA VAL A 199 -5.08 -0.85 12.84
C VAL A 199 -4.67 -2.31 12.97
N PHE A 200 -4.67 -3.06 11.86
CA PHE A 200 -4.48 -4.52 11.88
C PHE A 200 -3.03 -4.97 11.60
N ILE A 201 -2.24 -4.12 10.95
CA ILE A 201 -0.86 -4.39 10.55
C ILE A 201 0.06 -3.43 11.33
N LYS A 202 1.08 -3.98 12.00
CA LYS A 202 2.10 -3.19 12.69
C LYS A 202 3.35 -3.04 11.83
N ASP A 203 3.68 -4.09 11.09
CA ASP A 203 4.88 -4.10 10.26
C ASP A 203 4.73 -3.17 9.04
N THR A 204 5.71 -2.28 8.86
CA THR A 204 5.82 -1.37 7.72
C THR A 204 5.97 -2.10 6.39
N ALA A 205 6.58 -3.29 6.38
CA ALA A 205 6.78 -4.10 5.17
C ALA A 205 5.47 -4.69 4.62
N ASP A 206 4.47 -4.91 5.47
CA ASP A 206 3.15 -5.44 5.09
C ASP A 206 2.12 -4.31 4.82
N MET A 207 2.51 -3.04 4.98
CA MET A 207 1.60 -1.91 4.77
C MET A 207 1.33 -1.67 3.28
N PRO A 208 0.07 -1.36 2.91
CA PRO A 208 -0.26 -0.91 1.55
C PRO A 208 0.19 0.53 1.33
N LEU A 209 0.39 0.90 0.07
CA LEU A 209 0.90 2.23 -0.32
C LEU A 209 -0.03 3.37 0.11
N SER A 210 -1.34 3.13 0.12
CA SER A 210 -2.36 4.07 0.61
C SER A 210 -2.06 4.54 2.04
N VAL A 211 -1.62 3.63 2.91
CA VAL A 211 -1.28 3.91 4.30
C VAL A 211 0.06 4.62 4.38
N THR A 212 1.08 4.14 3.68
CA THR A 212 2.41 4.75 3.76
C THR A 212 2.43 6.17 3.20
N LEU A 213 1.61 6.48 2.18
CA LEU A 213 1.47 7.84 1.64
C LEU A 213 0.75 8.80 2.60
N ASN A 214 -0.21 8.32 3.40
CA ASN A 214 -0.99 9.16 4.31
C ASN A 214 -0.36 9.27 5.71
N ALA A 215 0.14 8.17 6.26
CA ALA A 215 0.57 8.09 7.65
C ALA A 215 2.08 8.31 7.84
N SER A 216 2.90 8.06 6.81
CA SER A 216 4.36 8.13 6.94
C SER A 216 4.91 9.50 6.58
N LYS A 217 5.78 10.04 7.44
CA LYS A 217 6.58 11.24 7.12
C LYS A 217 7.59 10.97 6.00
N ARG A 218 7.88 9.70 5.69
CA ARG A 218 8.91 9.23 4.74
C ARG A 218 8.65 9.68 3.29
N PHE A 219 7.39 9.96 2.94
CA PHE A 219 6.98 10.39 1.60
C PHE A 219 6.64 11.88 1.51
N ARG A 220 6.82 12.68 2.56
CA ARG A 220 6.38 14.08 2.58
C ARG A 220 6.90 14.91 1.39
N ASP A 221 8.17 14.72 1.03
CA ASP A 221 8.83 15.52 -0.02
C ASP A 221 8.56 15.00 -1.46
N ILE A 222 8.01 13.79 -1.57
CA ILE A 222 7.76 13.10 -2.86
C ILE A 222 6.31 12.62 -2.99
N GLY A 223 5.45 13.04 -2.06
CA GLY A 223 4.11 12.47 -1.88
C GLY A 223 3.18 12.77 -3.05
N PHE A 224 3.32 13.95 -3.67
CA PHE A 224 2.54 14.33 -4.84
C PHE A 224 2.87 13.48 -6.07
N ALA A 225 4.15 13.22 -6.34
CA ALA A 225 4.56 12.32 -7.43
C ALA A 225 4.13 10.86 -7.17
N CYS A 226 4.32 10.37 -5.95
CA CYS A 226 3.90 9.01 -5.58
C CYS A 226 2.38 8.84 -5.68
N GLY A 227 1.61 9.82 -5.17
CA GLY A 227 0.14 9.83 -5.25
C GLY A 227 -0.37 9.93 -6.69
N THR A 228 0.32 10.68 -7.54
CA THR A 228 -0.01 10.75 -8.97
C THR A 228 0.19 9.38 -9.63
N LEU A 229 1.34 8.73 -9.43
CA LEU A 229 1.59 7.37 -9.93
C LEU A 229 0.57 6.35 -9.41
N PHE A 230 0.21 6.44 -8.13
CA PHE A 230 -0.78 5.56 -7.50
C PHE A 230 -2.19 5.73 -8.07
N SER A 231 -2.53 6.94 -8.52
CA SER A 231 -3.87 7.27 -9.07
C SER A 231 -4.06 6.81 -10.52
N ILE A 232 -2.99 6.55 -11.27
CA ILE A 232 -3.05 6.13 -12.68
C ILE A 232 -3.86 4.84 -12.84
N LEU A 233 -3.64 3.85 -11.98
CA LEU A 233 -4.29 2.53 -12.12
C LEU A 233 -5.81 2.59 -11.92
N PRO A 234 -6.37 3.22 -10.85
CA PRO A 234 -7.80 3.46 -10.74
C PRO A 234 -8.42 4.18 -11.94
N ILE A 235 -7.74 5.19 -12.47
CA ILE A 235 -8.24 5.98 -13.62
C ILE A 235 -8.33 5.09 -14.88
N LEU A 236 -7.30 4.29 -15.14
CA LEU A 236 -7.30 3.37 -16.28
C LEU A 236 -8.41 2.31 -16.15
N LEU A 237 -8.63 1.78 -14.96
CA LEU A 237 -9.72 0.82 -14.70
C LEU A 237 -11.11 1.45 -14.83
N TYR A 238 -11.27 2.69 -14.36
CA TYR A 238 -12.49 3.47 -14.58
C TYR A 238 -12.75 3.66 -16.07
N GLN A 239 -11.74 4.09 -16.83
CA GLN A 239 -11.87 4.29 -18.28
C GLN A 239 -12.19 2.97 -19.01
N PHE A 240 -11.61 1.85 -18.58
CA PHE A 240 -11.89 0.53 -19.13
C PHE A 240 -13.36 0.11 -18.93
N SER A 241 -13.97 0.46 -17.79
CA SER A 241 -15.32 0.02 -17.43
C SER A 241 -16.38 1.13 -17.55
N TYR A 242 -16.03 2.29 -18.12
CA TYR A 242 -16.90 3.46 -18.16
C TYR A 242 -18.28 3.13 -18.78
N ASP A 243 -18.28 2.47 -19.93
CA ASP A 243 -19.53 2.08 -20.61
C ASP A 243 -20.34 1.07 -19.80
N ASP A 244 -19.68 0.11 -19.18
CA ASP A 244 -20.33 -0.89 -18.32
C ASP A 244 -20.91 -0.26 -17.06
N LEU A 245 -20.26 0.78 -16.53
CA LEU A 245 -20.72 1.53 -15.37
C LEU A 245 -21.95 2.37 -15.71
N VAL A 246 -21.95 3.05 -16.86
CA VAL A 246 -23.12 3.78 -17.37
C VAL A 246 -24.28 2.82 -17.64
N ASN A 247 -24.02 1.69 -18.30
CA ASN A 247 -25.04 0.70 -18.63
C ASN A 247 -25.54 -0.07 -17.40
N GLY A 248 -24.68 -0.36 -16.43
CA GLY A 248 -25.01 -1.08 -15.21
C GLY A 248 -25.82 -0.24 -14.20
N ILE A 249 -25.57 1.06 -14.13
CA ILE A 249 -26.33 2.01 -13.28
C ILE A 249 -27.64 2.41 -13.94
N SER A 250 -27.71 2.41 -15.28
CA SER A 250 -28.97 2.61 -15.98
C SER A 250 -29.89 1.41 -15.72
N ILE A 251 -30.83 1.57 -14.78
CA ILE A 251 -31.92 0.63 -14.50
C ILE A 251 -32.90 0.65 -15.68
N LYS A 252 -32.44 0.30 -16.88
CA LYS A 252 -33.26 -0.01 -18.03
C LYS A 252 -33.10 -1.50 -18.24
N GLY A 253 -34.06 -2.26 -17.70
CA GLY A 253 -34.17 -3.72 -17.89
C GLY A 253 -34.46 -4.15 -19.34
N GLY A 254 -34.17 -3.30 -20.33
CA GLY A 254 -34.24 -3.62 -21.74
C GLY A 254 -32.84 -3.59 -22.32
N VAL A 255 -32.43 -4.68 -22.96
CA VAL A 255 -31.22 -4.75 -23.78
C VAL A 255 -31.28 -3.58 -24.76
N LYS A 256 -30.47 -2.55 -24.55
CA LYS A 256 -30.20 -1.58 -25.61
C LYS A 256 -29.53 -2.37 -26.73
N VAL A 257 -30.22 -2.51 -27.86
CA VAL A 257 -29.61 -2.97 -29.10
C VAL A 257 -28.70 -1.84 -29.56
N GLU A 258 -27.48 -1.82 -29.03
CA GLU A 258 -26.41 -0.98 -29.56
C GLU A 258 -26.12 -1.41 -31.00
N SER A 259 -25.96 -0.43 -31.90
CA SER A 259 -25.51 -0.69 -33.26
C SER A 259 -24.18 -1.44 -33.25
N LEU A 260 -24.00 -2.36 -34.20
CA LEU A 260 -22.79 -3.19 -34.32
C LEU A 260 -21.52 -2.34 -34.37
N ASP A 261 -21.57 -1.19 -35.04
CA ASP A 261 -20.47 -0.22 -35.15
C ASP A 261 -20.02 0.32 -33.77
N ASN A 262 -20.97 0.69 -32.91
CA ASN A 262 -20.68 1.16 -31.55
C ASN A 262 -20.08 0.05 -30.68
N ARG A 263 -20.52 -1.21 -30.85
CA ARG A 263 -19.96 -2.36 -30.11
C ARG A 263 -18.53 -2.68 -30.53
N GLU A 264 -18.21 -2.57 -31.82
CA GLU A 264 -16.85 -2.76 -32.32
C GLU A 264 -15.91 -1.66 -31.83
N GLU A 265 -16.36 -0.40 -31.86
CA GLU A 265 -15.58 0.74 -31.40
C GLU A 265 -15.33 0.68 -29.88
N GLN A 266 -16.35 0.34 -29.09
CA GLN A 266 -16.21 0.07 -27.65
C GLN A 266 -15.22 -1.08 -27.38
N GLY A 267 -15.33 -2.19 -28.11
CA GLY A 267 -14.42 -3.33 -27.98
C GLY A 267 -12.98 -2.96 -28.31
N LYS A 268 -12.76 -2.10 -29.31
CA LYS A 268 -11.44 -1.57 -29.69
C LYS A 268 -10.86 -0.67 -28.59
N ASN A 269 -11.65 0.26 -28.05
CA ASN A 269 -11.22 1.13 -26.95
C ASN A 269 -10.85 0.33 -25.70
N LYS A 270 -11.65 -0.67 -25.31
CA LYS A 270 -11.32 -1.55 -24.18
C LYS A 270 -10.02 -2.32 -24.40
N LYS A 271 -9.74 -2.80 -25.62
CA LYS A 271 -8.46 -3.46 -25.95
C LYS A 271 -7.29 -2.50 -25.84
N ILE A 272 -7.43 -1.25 -26.29
CA ILE A 272 -6.38 -0.23 -26.18
C ILE A 272 -6.09 0.07 -24.70
N ILE A 273 -7.11 0.31 -23.90
CA ILE A 273 -6.95 0.63 -22.47
C ILE A 273 -6.35 -0.57 -21.72
N SER A 274 -6.79 -1.80 -22.02
CA SER A 274 -6.21 -3.01 -21.45
C SER A 274 -4.72 -3.14 -21.76
N LYS A 275 -4.29 -2.83 -23.00
CA LYS A 275 -2.86 -2.77 -23.34
C LYS A 275 -2.12 -1.71 -22.53
N ILE A 276 -2.71 -0.53 -22.34
CA ILE A 276 -2.10 0.53 -21.52
C ILE A 276 -1.93 0.08 -20.07
N ILE A 277 -2.92 -0.59 -19.48
CA ILE A 277 -2.82 -1.16 -18.13
C ILE A 277 -1.67 -2.19 -18.05
N VAL A 278 -1.58 -3.09 -19.01
CA VAL A 278 -0.52 -4.11 -19.05
C VAL A 278 0.86 -3.46 -19.18
N VAL A 279 1.01 -2.48 -20.07
CA VAL A 279 2.26 -1.72 -20.24
C VAL A 279 2.63 -0.98 -18.95
N PHE A 280 1.67 -0.35 -18.29
CA PHE A 280 1.89 0.32 -17.00
C PHE A 280 2.37 -0.67 -15.93
N MET A 281 1.75 -1.84 -15.81
CA MET A 281 2.14 -2.87 -14.85
C MET A 281 3.54 -3.44 -15.15
N ILE A 282 3.85 -3.71 -16.41
CA ILE A 282 5.18 -4.15 -16.84
C ILE A 282 6.22 -3.07 -16.53
N SER A 283 5.91 -1.81 -16.83
CA SER A 283 6.79 -0.68 -16.52
C SER A 283 7.07 -0.58 -15.02
N MET A 284 6.05 -0.71 -14.16
CA MET A 284 6.23 -0.69 -12.71
C MET A 284 7.08 -1.88 -12.22
N GLY A 285 6.90 -3.07 -12.80
CA GLY A 285 7.73 -4.23 -12.51
C GLY A 285 9.20 -4.01 -12.90
N ILE A 286 9.45 -3.45 -14.08
CA ILE A 286 10.79 -3.09 -14.54
C ILE A 286 11.43 -2.05 -13.62
N PHE A 287 10.70 -0.98 -13.29
CA PHE A 287 11.19 0.03 -12.34
C PHE A 287 11.52 -0.59 -11.00
N THR A 288 10.69 -1.49 -10.46
CA THR A 288 10.95 -2.19 -9.20
C THR A 288 12.32 -2.88 -9.21
N LEU A 289 12.66 -3.59 -10.29
CA LEU A 289 13.96 -4.26 -10.43
C LEU A 289 15.12 -3.26 -10.51
N PHE A 290 14.93 -2.15 -11.23
CA PHE A 290 15.92 -1.08 -11.28
C PHE A 290 16.13 -0.44 -9.91
N THR A 291 15.05 -0.12 -9.18
CA THR A 291 15.11 0.46 -7.83
C THR A 291 15.85 -0.46 -6.89
N GLN A 292 15.54 -1.76 -6.88
CA GLN A 292 16.25 -2.73 -6.04
C GLN A 292 17.75 -2.75 -6.34
N LYS A 293 18.13 -2.77 -7.62
CA LYS A 293 19.54 -2.77 -8.02
C LYS A 293 20.25 -1.46 -7.67
N ILE A 294 19.60 -0.32 -7.90
CA ILE A 294 20.16 1.01 -7.61
C ILE A 294 20.27 1.22 -6.11
N SER A 295 19.23 0.88 -5.36
CA SER A 295 19.21 0.95 -3.90
C SER A 295 20.25 0.01 -3.29
N TYR A 296 20.41 -1.21 -3.82
CA TYR A 296 21.51 -2.11 -3.45
C TYR A 296 22.88 -1.45 -3.63
N MET A 297 23.08 -0.71 -4.72
CA MET A 297 24.33 0.04 -5.00
C MET A 297 24.45 1.31 -4.14
N MET A 298 23.33 1.90 -3.72
CA MET A 298 23.28 3.11 -2.92
C MET A 298 23.44 2.87 -1.42
N THR A 299 23.09 1.69 -0.93
CA THR A 299 23.21 1.30 0.48
C THR A 299 24.67 1.40 0.93
N PRO A 300 25.01 2.17 1.98
CA PRO A 300 26.38 2.25 2.47
C PRO A 300 26.79 0.90 3.06
N ASN A 301 27.98 0.44 2.69
CA ASN A 301 28.69 -0.56 3.50
C ASN A 301 29.37 0.15 4.66
N VAL A 302 29.28 -0.47 5.82
CA VAL A 302 29.66 0.09 7.09
C VAL A 302 30.47 -0.92 7.90
N GLU A 303 31.64 -0.51 8.36
CA GLU A 303 32.43 -1.27 9.34
C GLU A 303 32.02 -0.85 10.75
N VAL A 304 31.94 -1.83 11.63
CA VAL A 304 31.32 -1.68 12.94
C VAL A 304 32.33 -2.01 14.04
N ALA A 305 32.41 -1.15 15.04
CA ALA A 305 33.15 -1.35 16.27
C ALA A 305 32.20 -1.73 17.42
N GLN A 306 32.64 -2.64 18.27
CA GLN A 306 31.95 -2.94 19.54
C GLN A 306 32.39 -1.96 20.62
N VAL A 307 31.45 -1.55 21.49
CA VAL A 307 31.75 -0.74 22.68
C VAL A 307 32.60 -1.58 23.64
N LYS A 308 33.74 -1.04 24.06
CA LYS A 308 34.61 -1.67 25.05
C LYS A 308 34.42 -1.01 26.42
N SER A 309 34.67 -1.77 27.48
CA SER A 309 34.79 -1.22 28.85
C SER A 309 36.23 -1.39 29.32
N GLY A 310 36.80 -0.37 29.97
CA GLY A 310 38.21 -0.36 30.33
C GLY A 310 38.71 0.98 30.88
N ASP A 311 40.03 1.10 30.99
CA ASP A 311 40.75 2.32 31.36
C ASP A 311 41.45 2.87 30.11
N LEU A 312 41.50 4.19 29.93
CA LEU A 312 41.89 4.79 28.66
C LEU A 312 43.42 4.86 28.42
N LYS A 313 44.31 4.58 29.38
CA LYS A 313 45.77 4.75 29.15
C LYS A 313 46.56 3.53 28.62
N SER A 314 46.95 3.65 27.35
CA SER A 314 48.24 3.40 26.66
C SER A 314 49.38 2.52 27.23
N ASN A 315 49.15 1.44 27.98
CA ASN A 315 50.05 0.25 27.98
C ASN A 315 49.39 -0.93 28.74
N PRO A 316 49.02 -2.04 28.09
CA PRO A 316 48.33 -3.15 28.76
C PRO A 316 49.15 -3.91 29.83
N SER A 317 50.39 -3.51 30.11
CA SER A 317 51.36 -4.26 30.93
C SER A 317 52.03 -3.48 32.07
N ASP A 318 51.59 -2.24 32.38
CA ASP A 318 52.17 -1.47 33.49
C ASP A 318 51.30 -1.50 34.75
N SER A 319 51.88 -1.91 35.88
CA SER A 319 51.19 -2.28 37.12
C SER A 319 51.25 -1.22 38.23
N ARG A 320 51.68 0.02 37.93
CA ARG A 320 51.92 1.07 38.94
C ARG A 320 51.25 2.43 38.70
N SER A 321 50.37 2.57 37.72
CA SER A 321 49.63 3.83 37.53
C SER A 321 48.40 3.89 38.46
N LYS A 322 48.32 4.92 39.31
CA LYS A 322 47.13 5.21 40.12
C LYS A 322 45.97 5.60 39.19
N SER A 323 45.01 4.68 39.14
CA SER A 323 43.80 4.64 38.31
C SER A 323 42.96 5.91 38.34
N LEU A 324 42.69 6.46 37.16
CA LEU A 324 41.59 7.39 36.90
C LEU A 324 40.47 6.59 36.26
N GLY A 325 39.44 6.24 37.04
CA GLY A 325 38.10 5.87 36.58
C GLY A 325 37.95 4.65 35.65
N TYR A 326 37.14 3.67 36.06
CA TYR A 326 36.65 2.64 35.15
C TYR A 326 35.60 3.25 34.20
N TYR A 327 35.86 3.29 32.89
CA TYR A 327 34.90 3.76 31.89
C TYR A 327 34.16 2.58 31.27
N THR A 328 32.83 2.63 31.28
CA THR A 328 31.98 1.55 30.78
C THR A 328 31.81 1.58 29.26
N ASN A 329 32.00 2.74 28.64
CA ASN A 329 31.71 2.97 27.22
C ASN A 329 32.89 3.68 26.54
N ILE A 330 33.81 2.89 25.99
CA ILE A 330 34.97 3.35 25.22
C ILE A 330 34.72 3.02 23.74
N VAL A 331 34.91 4.02 22.89
CA VAL A 331 34.81 3.90 21.42
C VAL A 331 36.02 4.50 20.72
N PRO A 332 36.37 4.03 19.51
CA PRO A 332 37.33 4.72 18.66
C PRO A 332 36.90 6.18 18.39
N ASN A 333 37.85 7.10 18.41
CA ASN A 333 37.59 8.52 18.08
C ASN A 333 37.03 8.70 16.66
N SER A 334 37.30 7.78 15.74
CA SER A 334 36.76 7.76 14.38
C SER A 334 35.23 7.63 14.33
N CYS A 335 34.60 7.11 15.38
CA CYS A 335 33.14 6.95 15.45
C CYS A 335 32.40 8.24 15.89
N ILE A 336 33.13 9.28 16.32
CA ILE A 336 32.56 10.50 16.88
C ILE A 336 32.55 11.59 15.80
N HIS A 337 31.36 12.06 15.43
CA HIS A 337 31.16 13.15 14.49
C HIS A 337 30.69 14.41 15.23
N GLN A 338 31.34 15.55 14.97
CA GLN A 338 30.90 16.84 15.49
C GLN A 338 29.90 17.48 14.53
N GLU A 339 28.69 17.76 15.00
CA GLU A 339 27.71 18.57 14.29
C GLU A 339 27.33 19.79 15.15
N GLY A 340 27.91 20.94 14.81
CA GLY A 340 27.69 22.17 15.59
C GLY A 340 28.36 22.08 16.97
N SER A 341 27.56 22.24 18.05
CA SER A 341 28.02 22.13 19.44
C SER A 341 28.01 20.70 19.99
N ASP A 342 27.35 19.77 19.29
CA ASP A 342 27.01 18.46 19.84
C ASP A 342 27.88 17.37 19.20
N SER A 343 28.32 16.41 20.01
CA SER A 343 29.01 15.21 19.54
C SER A 343 27.99 14.10 19.27
N VAL A 344 28.09 13.46 18.12
CA VAL A 344 27.11 12.49 17.64
C VAL A 344 27.82 11.19 17.28
N ILE A 345 27.17 10.08 17.58
CA ILE A 345 27.57 8.74 17.15
C ILE A 345 26.43 8.10 16.36
N TYR A 346 26.80 7.33 15.35
CA TYR A 346 25.88 6.50 14.60
C TYR A 346 25.94 5.06 15.11
N ALA A 347 24.84 4.58 15.65
CA ALA A 347 24.69 3.22 16.14
C ALA A 347 23.82 2.40 15.17
N ILE A 348 24.10 1.11 15.08
CA ILE A 348 23.24 0.17 14.36
C ILE A 348 22.22 -0.39 15.32
N MET A 349 20.95 -0.21 15.00
CA MET A 349 19.84 -0.88 15.66
C MET A 349 19.06 -1.69 14.63
N LYS A 350 18.63 -2.89 15.01
CA LYS A 350 17.73 -3.66 14.15
C LYS A 350 16.36 -2.99 14.11
N GLU A 351 15.86 -2.74 12.91
CA GLU A 351 14.51 -2.24 12.66
C GLU A 351 13.51 -3.17 13.38
N LYS A 352 12.52 -2.60 14.09
CA LYS A 352 11.48 -3.36 14.80
C LYS A 352 10.50 -4.11 13.84
N SER A 353 10.74 -4.05 12.54
CA SER A 353 10.00 -4.71 11.45
C SER A 353 10.46 -6.17 11.26
N LYS A 354 9.62 -7.05 10.70
CA LYS A 354 10.01 -8.43 10.35
C LYS A 354 11.16 -8.48 9.34
N SER A 355 11.39 -7.38 8.60
CA SER A 355 12.52 -7.29 7.69
C SER A 355 13.88 -7.24 8.40
N GLN A 356 13.92 -6.99 9.73
CA GLN A 356 15.11 -6.94 10.59
C GLN A 356 16.32 -6.25 9.94
N ARG A 357 16.07 -5.13 9.24
CA ARG A 357 17.14 -4.39 8.57
C ARG A 357 17.96 -3.62 9.58
N ASP A 358 19.26 -3.53 9.35
CA ASP A 358 20.18 -2.75 10.17
C ASP A 358 19.97 -1.27 9.84
N GLU A 359 19.39 -0.54 10.79
CA GLU A 359 19.07 0.88 10.69
C GLU A 359 20.10 1.69 11.48
N VAL A 360 20.58 2.77 10.87
CA VAL A 360 21.42 3.74 11.53
C VAL A 360 20.56 4.64 12.39
N VAL A 361 20.85 4.64 13.68
CA VAL A 361 20.25 5.56 14.63
C VAL A 361 21.31 6.55 15.09
N LYS A 362 21.00 7.82 14.92
CA LYS A 362 21.81 8.93 15.40
C LYS A 362 21.60 9.10 16.90
N ILE A 363 22.68 9.02 17.67
CA ILE A 363 22.67 9.21 19.13
C ILE A 363 23.57 10.39 19.49
N VAL A 364 22.99 11.37 20.17
CA VAL A 364 23.76 12.49 20.73
C VAL A 364 24.48 11.99 21.98
N VAL A 365 25.79 12.25 22.05
CA VAL A 365 26.66 11.79 23.13
C VAL A 365 27.51 12.93 23.67
N THR A 366 27.87 12.85 24.94
CA THR A 366 28.85 13.75 25.56
C THR A 366 30.18 13.01 25.69
N VAL A 367 31.26 13.61 25.20
CA VAL A 367 32.62 13.06 25.34
C VAL A 367 33.14 13.43 26.74
N ILE A 368 33.49 12.41 27.54
CA ILE A 368 34.00 12.61 28.91
C ILE A 368 35.52 12.81 28.86
N GLU A 369 36.24 11.92 28.17
CA GLU A 369 37.70 11.93 28.08
C GLU A 369 38.16 11.28 26.77
N SER A 370 39.29 11.72 26.19
CA SER A 370 39.82 11.19 24.93
C SER A 370 41.35 11.14 24.93
N ASN A 371 41.91 10.01 24.50
CA ASN A 371 43.36 9.79 24.39
C ASN A 371 43.86 9.85 22.93
N GLY A 372 43.12 10.52 22.04
CA GLY A 372 43.48 10.69 20.63
C GLY A 372 43.16 9.48 19.74
N ILE A 373 43.19 8.26 20.27
CA ILE A 373 42.82 7.00 19.58
C ILE A 373 41.42 6.54 19.98
N GLU A 374 41.13 6.51 21.27
CA GLU A 374 39.83 6.12 21.85
C GLU A 374 39.29 7.25 22.75
N ALA A 375 37.96 7.32 22.89
CA ALA A 375 37.25 8.25 23.77
C ALA A 375 36.22 7.52 24.63
N ALA A 376 36.14 7.95 25.89
CA ALA A 376 35.04 7.64 26.79
C ALA A 376 33.86 8.55 26.50
N ILE A 377 32.69 7.94 26.29
CA ILE A 377 31.46 8.62 25.90
C ILE A 377 30.32 8.30 26.86
N GLN A 378 29.43 9.26 27.07
CA GLN A 378 28.21 9.09 27.84
C GLN A 378 27.00 9.43 26.96
N GLY A 379 26.02 8.52 26.91
CA GLY A 379 24.80 8.70 26.13
C GLY A 379 23.79 7.58 26.37
N GLY A 380 22.59 7.73 25.80
CA GLY A 380 21.48 6.80 25.94
C GLY A 380 21.59 5.57 25.04
N PHE A 381 22.61 4.74 25.23
CA PHE A 381 22.81 3.49 24.48
C PHE A 381 23.30 2.35 25.38
N SER A 382 22.99 1.10 24.99
CA SER A 382 23.38 -0.11 25.73
C SER A 382 24.83 -0.51 25.40
N SER A 383 25.49 -1.24 26.30
CA SER A 383 26.87 -1.71 26.09
C SER A 383 27.03 -2.76 24.97
N ASP A 384 25.92 -3.36 24.52
CA ASP A 384 25.89 -4.31 23.38
C ASP A 384 25.61 -3.62 22.02
N THR A 385 25.60 -2.28 22.00
CA THR A 385 25.30 -1.54 20.78
C THR A 385 26.49 -1.55 19.83
N GLN A 386 26.24 -1.95 18.58
CA GLN A 386 27.18 -1.89 17.48
C GLN A 386 27.30 -0.45 16.97
N ILE A 387 28.51 0.11 16.98
CA ILE A 387 28.77 1.51 16.59
C ILE A 387 29.51 1.55 15.27
N ILE A 388 29.13 2.49 14.41
CA ILE A 388 29.69 2.64 13.08
C ILE A 388 31.06 3.32 13.15
N GLU A 389 32.09 2.66 12.63
CA GLU A 389 33.47 3.16 12.61
C GLU A 389 33.85 3.77 11.25
N ARG A 390 33.50 3.10 10.16
CA ARG A 390 33.80 3.58 8.80
C ARG A 390 32.64 3.35 7.88
N THR A 391 32.42 4.31 6.99
CA THR A 391 31.32 4.25 6.03
C THR A 391 31.87 4.57 4.65
N THR A 392 31.39 3.83 3.66
CA THR A 392 31.68 4.13 2.24
C THR A 392 30.98 5.39 1.74
N LYS A 393 29.93 5.87 2.42
CA LYS A 393 29.06 6.99 2.03
C LYS A 393 28.60 7.78 3.26
N PRO A 394 28.22 9.06 3.11
CA PRO A 394 27.69 9.87 4.22
C PRO A 394 26.42 9.24 4.78
N LEU A 395 26.32 9.19 6.12
CA LEU A 395 25.19 8.61 6.83
C LEU A 395 24.13 9.65 7.17
N ILE A 396 22.88 9.20 7.19
CA ILE A 396 21.73 9.98 7.62
C ILE A 396 20.98 9.16 8.67
N ASP A 397 20.37 9.83 9.64
CA ASP A 397 19.54 9.18 10.65
C ASP A 397 18.37 8.42 9.99
N GLY A 398 18.14 7.17 10.40
CA GLY A 398 17.17 6.24 9.83
C GLY A 398 17.58 5.62 8.49
N MET A 399 18.85 5.72 8.08
CA MET A 399 19.36 5.10 6.86
C MET A 399 19.58 3.60 7.07
N ILE A 400 19.18 2.79 6.10
CA ILE A 400 19.48 1.35 6.10
C ILE A 400 20.93 1.16 5.66
N VAL A 401 21.68 0.35 6.40
CA VAL A 401 23.10 0.09 6.14
C VAL A 401 23.39 -1.40 6.06
N ARG A 402 24.55 -1.73 5.47
CA ARG A 402 25.08 -3.09 5.48
C ARG A 402 26.31 -3.16 6.35
N VAL A 403 26.27 -4.06 7.32
CA VAL A 403 27.44 -4.39 8.13
C VAL A 403 28.42 -5.21 7.29
N SER A 404 29.60 -4.65 7.05
CA SER A 404 30.73 -5.38 6.50
C SER A 404 31.34 -6.20 7.64
N ASP A 405 31.01 -7.49 7.70
CA ASP A 405 31.56 -8.37 8.72
C ASP A 405 33.07 -8.51 8.49
N ASN A 406 33.87 -8.19 9.51
CA ASN A 406 35.35 -8.18 9.41
C ASN A 406 35.92 -9.60 9.50
N ARG A 407 35.21 -10.58 8.93
CA ARG A 407 35.67 -11.93 8.65
C ARG A 407 35.56 -12.11 7.16
N GLY A 408 36.69 -12.12 6.47
CA GLY A 408 36.77 -12.61 5.11
C GLY A 408 36.25 -14.05 5.05
N ALA A 409 34.96 -14.20 4.81
CA ALA A 409 34.32 -15.45 4.47
C ALA A 409 33.21 -15.12 3.47
N ILE A 410 33.55 -15.37 2.22
CA ILE A 410 32.61 -15.55 1.13
C ILE A 410 31.64 -16.66 1.56
N HIS A 411 30.44 -16.29 1.98
CA HIS A 411 29.23 -17.10 1.87
C HIS A 411 28.25 -16.18 1.14
N GLY A 412 28.01 -16.28 -0.18
CA GLY A 412 27.96 -17.51 -0.95
C GLY A 412 26.70 -18.28 -0.59
N GLU A 413 25.53 -17.67 -0.80
CA GLU A 413 24.29 -18.30 -1.28
C GLU A 413 23.26 -17.24 -1.71
#